data_AF-A0A251NL37-F1
#
_entry.id   AF-A0A251NL37-F1
#
_cell.length_a   1.000
_cell.length_b   1.000
_cell.length_c   1.000
_cell.angle_alpha   90.00
_cell.angle_beta   90.00
_cell.angle_gamma   90.00
#
_symmetry.space_group_name_H-M   'P 1'
#
loop_
_entity.id
_entity.type
_entity.pdbx_description
1 polymer ?
#
loop_
_entity_poly.entity_id
_entity_poly.type
_entity_poly.pdbx_seq_one_letter_code
_entity_poly.pdbx_strand_id
1 'polypeptide(L)'
;MLCGSVNQLWQCSRILETTGMFMVEDSLIGRPVSPIIGVSVLNQLSVPLNDIEVQVVNVGDQEAFRPLVASFVTDSALTSVLLR
;
A
#
# COMPACT_ATOMS: atom_id res chain seq x y z
N MET A 1 10.86 25.81 -25.18
CA MET A 1 10.04 26.25 -26.34
C MET A 1 8.74 25.46 -26.26
N LEU A 2 7.64 26.19 -26.12
CA LEU A 2 6.34 25.75 -25.62
C LEU A 2 5.54 24.99 -26.69
N CYS A 3 4.90 23.87 -26.32
CA CYS A 3 3.53 23.57 -26.76
C CYS A 3 2.93 22.43 -25.92
N GLY A 4 1.76 22.67 -25.31
CA GLY A 4 1.07 21.68 -24.49
C GLY A 4 -0.07 22.27 -23.66
N SER A 5 -1.01 22.95 -24.33
CA SER A 5 -2.32 23.47 -23.90
C SER A 5 -2.75 23.33 -22.42
N VAL A 6 -3.36 24.39 -21.86
CA VAL A 6 -4.09 24.41 -20.58
C VAL A 6 -5.13 23.27 -20.47
N ASN A 7 -5.55 22.68 -21.60
CA ASN A 7 -6.40 21.49 -21.65
C ASN A 7 -5.73 20.17 -21.20
N GLN A 8 -4.40 20.08 -21.11
CA GLN A 8 -3.72 18.93 -20.50
C GLN A 8 -3.76 18.98 -18.97
N LEU A 9 -3.83 20.16 -18.36
CA LEU A 9 -4.02 20.30 -16.91
C LEU A 9 -5.41 19.79 -16.49
N TRP A 10 -6.42 19.97 -17.33
CA TRP A 10 -7.76 19.42 -17.11
C TRP A 10 -7.84 17.89 -17.27
N GLN A 11 -6.91 17.25 -17.98
CA GLN A 11 -6.81 15.78 -18.02
C GLN A 11 -6.10 15.20 -16.78
N CYS A 12 -5.10 15.89 -16.23
CA CYS A 12 -4.50 15.50 -14.94
C CYS A 12 -5.48 15.63 -13.77
N SER A 13 -6.44 16.56 -13.86
CA SER A 13 -7.43 16.80 -12.81
C SER A 13 -8.42 15.63 -12.61
N ARG A 14 -8.69 14.82 -13.65
CA ARG A 14 -9.57 13.63 -13.52
C ARG A 14 -8.88 12.41 -12.89
N ILE A 15 -7.54 12.40 -12.84
CA ILE A 15 -6.78 11.31 -12.21
C ILE A 15 -6.73 11.48 -10.68
N LEU A 16 -7.05 12.68 -10.17
CA LEU A 16 -6.88 13.05 -8.76
C LEU A 16 -8.13 12.86 -7.88
N GLU A 17 -9.13 12.08 -8.31
CA GLU A 17 -10.12 11.48 -7.39
C GLU A 17 -9.86 9.99 -7.15
N THR A 18 -8.67 9.50 -7.51
CA THR A 18 -8.29 8.12 -7.21
C THR A 18 -7.78 8.04 -5.78
N THR A 19 -8.47 7.29 -4.93
CA THR A 19 -7.92 6.83 -3.65
C THR A 19 -6.54 6.23 -3.94
N GLY A 20 -5.49 6.90 -3.48
CA GLY A 20 -4.12 6.44 -3.67
C GLY A 20 -3.93 5.10 -2.97
N MET A 21 -3.38 4.12 -3.68
CA MET A 21 -2.98 2.85 -3.06
C MET A 21 -1.59 3.00 -2.44
N PHE A 22 -1.47 2.53 -1.21
CA PHE A 22 -0.20 2.45 -0.50
C PHE A 22 0.04 1.01 -0.05
N MET A 23 1.29 0.59 -0.17
CA MET A 23 1.80 -0.61 0.47
C MET A 23 2.42 -0.19 1.80
N VAL A 24 2.14 -0.94 2.86
CA VAL A 24 2.74 -0.75 4.17
C VAL A 24 3.51 -2.01 4.49
N GLU A 25 4.80 -1.87 4.79
CA GLU A 25 5.67 -2.96 5.22
C GLU A 25 5.51 -3.22 6.73
N ASP A 26 6.02 -4.35 7.23
CA ASP A 26 5.97 -4.69 8.67
C ASP A 26 6.64 -3.62 9.57
N SER A 27 7.58 -2.85 9.02
CA SER A 27 8.23 -1.69 9.63
C SER A 27 7.36 -0.42 9.67
N LEU A 28 6.09 -0.52 9.22
CA LEU A 28 5.14 0.58 9.05
C LEU A 28 5.60 1.67 8.08
N ILE A 29 6.55 1.36 7.20
CA ILE A 29 6.96 2.25 6.12
C ILE A 29 5.93 2.18 5.00
N GLY A 30 5.23 3.30 4.78
CA GLY A 30 4.28 3.46 3.68
C GLY A 30 4.97 3.85 2.37
N ARG A 31 4.64 3.15 1.29
CA ARG A 31 5.14 3.45 -0.07
C ARG A 31 3.96 3.51 -1.05
N PRO A 32 3.90 4.51 -1.93
CA PRO A 32 2.88 4.53 -2.97
C PRO A 32 3.06 3.30 -3.86
N VAL A 33 1.97 2.62 -4.18
CA VAL A 33 2.00 1.40 -4.99
C VAL A 33 1.04 1.54 -6.16
N SER A 34 1.48 1.07 -7.33
CA SER A 34 0.62 0.82 -8.48
C SER A 34 0.46 -0.69 -8.66
N PRO A 35 -0.55 -1.17 -9.39
CA PRO A 35 -0.71 -2.61 -9.66
C PRO A 35 0.58 -3.27 -10.20
N ILE A 36 1.33 -2.57 -11.06
CA ILE A 36 2.59 -3.06 -11.62
C ILE A 36 3.69 -3.19 -10.55
N ILE A 37 3.82 -2.18 -9.68
CA ILE A 37 4.79 -2.21 -8.57
C ILE A 37 4.41 -3.31 -7.58
N GLY A 38 3.12 -3.47 -7.27
CA GLY A 38 2.62 -4.52 -6.38
C GLY A 38 3.03 -5.91 -6.85
N VAL A 39 2.81 -6.24 -8.14
CA VAL A 39 3.24 -7.53 -8.72
C VAL A 39 4.76 -7.69 -8.67
N SER A 40 5.53 -6.62 -8.92
CA SER A 40 6.99 -6.65 -8.82
C SER A 40 7.46 -7.01 -7.40
N VAL A 41 6.84 -6.44 -6.37
CA VAL A 41 7.13 -6.76 -4.97
C VAL A 41 6.80 -8.23 -4.66
N LEU A 42 5.64 -8.73 -5.11
CA LEU A 42 5.26 -10.13 -4.92
C LEU A 42 6.29 -11.09 -5.55
N ASN A 43 6.83 -10.75 -6.73
CA ASN A 43 7.90 -11.53 -7.37
C ASN A 43 9.21 -11.51 -6.56
N GLN A 44 9.52 -10.42 -5.86
CA GLN A 44 10.75 -10.30 -5.04
C GLN A 44 10.71 -11.16 -3.78
N LEU A 45 9.52 -11.41 -3.22
CA LEU A 45 9.35 -12.25 -2.04
C LEU A 45 9.83 -13.71 -2.26
N SER A 46 10.07 -14.11 -3.52
CA SER A 46 10.60 -15.44 -3.87
C SER A 46 9.74 -16.60 -3.37
N VAL A 47 8.43 -16.36 -3.22
CA VAL A 47 7.42 -17.36 -2.84
C VAL A 47 6.60 -17.71 -4.07
N PRO A 48 6.21 -18.98 -4.30
CA PRO A 48 5.29 -19.33 -5.37
C PRO A 48 4.00 -18.50 -5.28
N LEU A 49 3.55 -17.89 -6.38
CA LEU A 49 2.33 -17.08 -6.37
C LEU A 49 1.08 -17.85 -5.92
N ASN A 50 1.08 -19.18 -6.11
CA ASN A 50 0.00 -20.06 -5.65
C ASN A 50 -0.11 -20.15 -4.12
N ASP A 51 0.96 -19.81 -3.40
CA ASP A 51 1.00 -19.82 -1.94
C ASP A 51 0.67 -18.43 -1.36
N ILE A 52 0.34 -17.44 -2.21
CA ILE A 52 0.00 -16.07 -1.81
C ILE A 52 -1.53 -15.91 -1.79
N GLU A 53 -2.06 -15.46 -0.65
CA GLU A 53 -3.47 -15.14 -0.48
C GLU A 53 -3.68 -13.63 -0.32
N VAL A 54 -4.76 -13.12 -0.92
CA VAL A 54 -5.20 -11.73 -0.71
C VAL A 54 -6.32 -11.73 0.31
N GLN A 55 -6.10 -11.07 1.44
CA GLN A 55 -7.10 -10.88 2.48
C GLN A 55 -7.53 -9.42 2.56
N VAL A 56 -8.83 -9.19 2.70
CA VAL A 56 -9.40 -7.86 2.92
C VAL A 56 -9.74 -7.73 4.40
N VAL A 57 -9.01 -6.87 5.10
CA VAL A 57 -9.21 -6.61 6.53
C VAL A 57 -9.83 -5.22 6.69
N ASN A 58 -10.97 -5.14 7.39
CA ASN A 58 -11.56 -3.87 7.75
C ASN A 58 -10.96 -3.40 9.08
N VAL A 59 -10.22 -2.30 9.05
CA VAL A 59 -9.52 -1.75 10.22
C VAL A 59 -10.28 -0.53 10.70
N GLY A 60 -10.87 -0.62 11.90
CA GLY A 60 -11.49 0.53 12.55
C GLY A 60 -10.46 1.50 13.14
N ASP A 61 -10.93 2.67 13.58
CA ASP A 61 -10.05 3.72 14.09
C ASP A 61 -9.16 3.25 15.25
N GLN A 62 -9.70 2.45 16.18
CA GLN A 62 -8.91 1.92 17.29
C GLN A 62 -7.96 0.82 16.87
N GLU A 63 -8.38 -0.05 15.95
CA GLU A 63 -7.56 -1.11 15.39
C GLU A 63 -6.37 -0.55 14.60
N ALA A 64 -6.52 0.61 13.95
CA ALA A 64 -5.47 1.26 13.18
C ALA A 64 -4.26 1.68 14.05
N PHE A 65 -4.46 1.93 15.35
CA PHE A 65 -3.36 2.25 16.27
C PHE A 65 -2.62 1.01 16.80
N ARG A 66 -3.22 -0.18 16.71
CA ARG A 66 -2.61 -1.40 17.26
C ARG A 66 -1.29 -1.75 16.56
N PRO A 67 -1.15 -1.67 15.22
CA PRO A 67 0.14 -1.84 14.55
C PRO A 67 1.20 -0.85 15.05
N LEU A 68 0.83 0.42 15.27
CA LEU A 68 1.76 1.43 15.78
C LEU A 68 2.27 1.08 17.19
N VAL A 69 1.42 0.56 18.07
CA VAL A 69 1.86 0.08 19.39
C VAL A 69 2.77 -1.14 19.23
N ALA A 70 2.43 -2.07 18.34
CA ALA A 70 3.20 -3.28 18.10
C ALA A 70 4.60 -3.01 17.51
N SER A 71 4.80 -1.92 16.76
CA SER A 71 6.11 -1.56 16.21
C SER A 71 7.13 -1.13 17.26
N PHE A 72 6.70 -0.79 18.48
CA PHE A 72 7.62 -0.53 19.59
C PHE A 72 8.11 -1.81 20.28
N VAL A 73 7.50 -2.95 19.97
CA VAL A 73 7.74 -4.23 20.66
C VAL A 73 8.29 -5.29 19.72
N THR A 74 7.95 -5.23 18.42
CA THR A 74 8.27 -6.26 17.44
C THR A 74 8.64 -5.67 16.09
N ASP A 75 9.48 -6.38 15.33
CA ASP A 75 9.82 -6.04 13.94
C ASP A 75 8.76 -6.50 12.92
N SER A 76 7.69 -7.15 13.38
CA SER A 76 6.62 -7.73 12.54
C SER A 76 5.26 -7.23 13.00
N ALA A 77 5.11 -5.90 13.04
CA ALA A 77 3.96 -5.24 13.66
C ALA A 77 2.63 -5.50 12.93
N LEU A 78 2.65 -5.57 11.58
CA LEU A 78 1.44 -5.87 10.82
C LEU A 78 1.06 -7.34 11.00
N THR A 79 2.02 -8.24 10.84
CA THR A 79 1.81 -9.69 11.00
C THR A 79 1.26 -10.03 12.38
N SER A 80 1.82 -9.46 13.44
CA SER A 80 1.45 -9.78 14.83
C SER A 80 0.06 -9.28 15.26
N VAL A 81 -0.52 -8.33 14.51
CA VAL A 81 -1.81 -7.69 14.82
C VAL A 81 -2.90 -8.10 13.82
N LEU A 82 -2.59 -8.17 12.53
CA LEU A 82 -3.57 -8.39 11.46
C LEU A 82 -3.75 -9.86 11.06
N LEU A 83 -2.76 -10.71 11.31
CA LEU A 83 -2.80 -12.14 10.97
C LEU A 83 -3.03 -13.05 12.19
N ARG A 84 -3.61 -12.49 13.25
CA ARG A 84 -3.76 -13.14 14.55
C ARG A 84 -5.18 -13.59 14.84
#